data_AF-A0A9N9P4L9-F1
#
_entry.id   AF-A0A9N9P4L9-F1
#
_cell.length_a   1.000
_cell.length_b   1.000
_cell.length_c   1.000
_cell.angle_alpha   90.00
_cell.angle_beta   90.00
_cell.angle_gamma   90.00
#
_symmetry.space_group_name_H-M   'P 1'
#
loop_
_entity.id
_entity.type
_entity.pdbx_description
1 polymer ?
#
loop_
_entity_poly.entity_id
_entity_poly.type
_entity_poly.pdbx_seq_one_letter_code
_entity_poly.pdbx_strand_id
1 'polypeptide(L)'
;ALVQEVVGNFSNRLQPYGIKVAELTGDRQLTKQQIAETQIIVTTPEKWDVITRKATDRSYTKLVRLTILDEVHLLHDDRGPVLESIVARTIRHMEQTQEKIRLIGLSATLPNYIDVATFLRVKPDIGLFHFDGSYRPCPLKQEFIGVTEKKAIKRFQVMNEVTYLKVMEQAGKNQ
;
A
#
# COMPACT_ATOMS: atom_id res chain seq x y z
N ALA A 1 5.65 -1.20 10.68
CA ALA A 1 4.48 -1.99 11.12
C ALA A 1 3.92 -2.83 9.98
N LEU A 2 3.22 -2.24 8.99
CA LEU A 2 2.58 -2.99 7.91
C LEU A 2 3.52 -3.94 7.13
N VAL A 3 4.72 -3.46 6.77
CA VAL A 3 5.71 -4.27 6.04
C VAL A 3 6.07 -5.56 6.80
N GLN A 4 6.31 -5.48 8.11
CA GLN A 4 6.69 -6.63 8.93
C GLN A 4 5.55 -7.63 9.07
N GLU A 5 4.32 -7.14 9.20
CA GLU A 5 3.12 -7.98 9.24
C GLU A 5 2.94 -8.74 7.92
N VAL A 6 3.04 -8.05 6.78
CA VAL A 6 2.93 -8.66 5.45
C VAL A 6 4.03 -9.69 5.24
N VAL A 7 5.27 -9.41 5.66
CA VAL A 7 6.38 -10.38 5.59
C VAL A 7 6.06 -11.63 6.42
N GLY A 8 5.59 -11.48 7.66
CA GLY A 8 5.19 -12.63 8.49
C GLY A 8 4.07 -13.45 7.86
N ASN A 9 3.04 -12.77 7.35
CA ASN A 9 1.88 -13.40 6.73
C ASN A 9 2.26 -14.17 5.45
N PHE A 10 2.99 -13.53 4.53
CA PHE A 10 3.45 -14.17 3.30
C PHE A 10 4.49 -15.26 3.55
N SER A 11 5.39 -15.09 4.51
CA SER A 11 6.35 -16.14 4.88
C SER A 11 5.60 -17.41 5.31
N ASN A 12 4.61 -17.28 6.20
CA ASN A 12 3.84 -18.42 6.69
C ASN A 12 2.99 -19.07 5.59
N ARG A 13 2.32 -18.27 4.75
CA ARG A 13 1.46 -18.80 3.68
C ARG A 13 2.23 -19.44 2.54
N LEU A 14 3.45 -18.97 2.27
CA LEU A 14 4.22 -19.37 1.10
C LEU A 14 5.38 -20.32 1.42
N GLN A 15 5.61 -20.60 2.71
CA GLN A 15 6.59 -21.59 3.17
C GLN A 15 6.44 -22.98 2.49
N PRO A 16 5.23 -23.54 2.28
CA PRO A 16 5.09 -24.84 1.62
C PRO A 16 5.60 -24.88 0.18
N TYR A 17 5.71 -23.72 -0.48
CA TYR A 17 6.21 -23.58 -1.84
C TYR A 17 7.73 -23.30 -1.88
N GLY A 18 8.41 -23.27 -0.73
CA GLY A 18 9.83 -22.92 -0.65
C GLY A 18 10.15 -21.47 -1.00
N ILE A 19 9.13 -20.59 -1.02
CA ILE A 19 9.28 -19.17 -1.36
C ILE A 19 9.82 -18.42 -0.16
N LYS A 20 10.95 -17.74 -0.34
CA LYS A 20 11.54 -16.84 0.66
C LYS A 20 10.98 -15.43 0.49
N VAL A 21 10.50 -14.88 1.60
CA VAL A 21 9.99 -13.51 1.70
C VAL A 21 10.92 -12.70 2.59
N ALA A 22 11.31 -11.51 2.16
CA ALA A 22 12.16 -10.64 2.95
C ALA A 22 11.68 -9.20 2.96
N GLU A 23 12.00 -8.51 4.05
CA GLU A 23 11.81 -7.08 4.21
C GLU A 23 13.01 -6.31 3.64
N LEU A 24 12.73 -5.23 2.91
CA LEU A 24 13.73 -4.27 2.47
C LEU A 24 13.29 -2.85 2.84
N THR A 25 13.77 -2.34 3.97
CA THR A 25 13.36 -1.02 4.52
C THR A 25 14.57 -0.12 4.79
N GLY A 26 14.34 1.04 5.39
CA GLY A 26 15.41 1.95 5.82
C GLY A 26 16.37 1.26 6.80
N ASP A 27 15.79 0.54 7.76
CA ASP A 27 16.51 -0.07 8.89
C ASP A 27 17.13 -1.43 8.55
N ARG A 28 16.58 -2.14 7.57
CA ARG A 28 17.03 -3.49 7.17
C ARG A 28 17.53 -3.50 5.73
N GLN A 29 18.84 -3.67 5.58
CA GLN A 29 19.46 -3.89 4.27
C GLN A 29 19.74 -5.38 4.07
N LEU A 30 19.33 -5.90 2.92
CA LEU A 30 19.66 -7.25 2.50
C LEU A 30 20.99 -7.24 1.75
N THR A 31 21.82 -8.25 1.97
CA THR A 31 23.00 -8.48 1.15
C THR A 31 22.59 -8.92 -0.26
N LYS A 32 23.47 -8.78 -1.25
CA LYS A 32 23.20 -9.24 -2.62
C LYS A 32 22.80 -10.72 -2.67
N GLN A 33 23.43 -11.53 -1.82
CA GLN A 33 23.12 -12.96 -1.70
C GLN A 33 21.70 -13.18 -1.15
N GLN A 34 21.32 -12.46 -0.09
CA GLN A 34 19.97 -12.56 0.46
C GLN A 34 18.90 -12.12 -0.55
N ILE A 35 19.16 -11.07 -1.33
CA ILE A 35 18.26 -10.63 -2.41
C ILE A 35 18.14 -11.71 -3.48
N ALA A 36 19.25 -12.33 -3.90
CA ALA A 36 19.24 -13.39 -4.91
C ALA A 36 18.49 -14.64 -4.46
N GLU A 37 18.51 -14.94 -3.16
CA GLU A 37 17.77 -16.07 -2.58
C GLU A 37 16.28 -15.77 -2.34
N THR A 38 15.88 -14.50 -2.32
CA THR A 38 14.52 -14.05 -1.97
C THR A 38 13.67 -13.90 -3.23
N GLN A 39 12.43 -14.43 -3.23
CA GLN A 39 11.50 -14.30 -4.35
C GLN A 39 10.50 -13.16 -4.14
N ILE A 40 10.14 -12.85 -2.89
CA ILE A 40 9.23 -11.75 -2.57
C ILE A 40 9.92 -10.75 -1.66
N ILE A 41 9.99 -9.51 -2.14
CA ILE A 41 10.53 -8.39 -1.38
C ILE A 41 9.38 -7.47 -1.01
N VAL A 42 9.19 -7.27 0.30
CA VAL A 42 8.25 -6.29 0.83
C VAL A 42 9.03 -5.05 1.25
N THR A 43 8.67 -3.89 0.70
CA THR A 43 9.45 -2.66 0.83
C THR A 43 8.55 -1.44 0.85
N THR A 44 9.08 -0.29 1.26
CA THR A 44 8.37 0.99 1.12
C THR A 44 8.63 1.60 -0.26
N PRO A 45 7.71 2.43 -0.79
CA PRO A 45 7.92 3.16 -2.03
C PRO A 45 9.24 3.93 -2.04
N GLU A 46 9.58 4.62 -0.96
CA GLU A 46 10.81 5.43 -0.85
C GLU A 46 12.06 4.57 -1.01
N LYS A 47 12.07 3.41 -0.36
CA LYS A 47 13.21 2.50 -0.45
C LYS A 47 13.33 1.90 -1.85
N TRP A 48 12.21 1.53 -2.47
CA TRP A 48 12.20 1.00 -3.83
C TRP A 48 12.61 2.04 -4.88
N ASP A 49 12.20 3.29 -4.73
CA ASP A 49 12.63 4.37 -5.61
C ASP A 49 14.15 4.57 -5.53
N VAL A 50 14.71 4.64 -4.31
CA VAL A 50 16.17 4.74 -4.12
C VAL A 50 16.92 3.59 -4.80
N ILE A 51 16.43 2.36 -4.65
CA ILE A 51 17.03 1.16 -5.25
C ILE A 51 16.98 1.25 -6.78
N THR A 52 15.82 1.55 -7.34
CA THR A 52 15.64 1.59 -8.80
C THR A 52 16.34 2.80 -9.45
N ARG A 53 16.72 3.84 -8.68
CA ARG A 53 17.54 4.97 -9.16
C ARG A 53 19.01 4.58 -9.33
N LYS A 54 19.54 3.67 -8.48
CA LYS A 54 20.96 3.28 -8.51
C LYS A 54 21.24 2.38 -9.71
N ALA A 55 21.90 2.93 -10.73
CA ALA A 55 22.16 2.25 -12.00
C ALA A 55 23.15 1.06 -11.91
N THR A 56 23.97 1.00 -10.87
CA THR A 56 25.06 0.03 -10.72
C THR A 56 24.63 -1.36 -10.27
N ASP A 57 23.41 -1.55 -9.75
CA ASP A 57 22.97 -2.82 -9.16
C ASP A 57 21.62 -3.29 -9.73
N ARG A 58 21.45 -3.21 -11.06
CA ARG A 58 20.21 -3.59 -11.76
C ARG A 58 20.00 -5.09 -11.97
N SER A 59 20.85 -5.95 -11.41
CA SER A 59 20.77 -7.40 -11.65
C SER A 59 19.43 -7.98 -11.16
N TYR A 60 18.97 -7.56 -9.99
CA TYR A 60 17.73 -8.05 -9.40
C TYR A 60 16.48 -7.29 -9.87
N THR A 61 16.58 -6.00 -10.21
CA THR A 61 15.42 -5.25 -10.75
C THR A 61 14.95 -5.79 -12.11
N LYS A 62 15.87 -6.36 -12.90
CA LYS A 62 15.56 -7.07 -14.14
C LYS A 62 14.81 -8.40 -13.94
N LEU A 63 14.92 -9.00 -12.76
CA LEU A 63 14.24 -10.26 -12.44
C LEU A 63 12.77 -10.04 -12.03
N VAL A 64 12.38 -8.81 -11.74
CA VAL A 64 11.04 -8.48 -11.28
C VAL A 64 10.05 -8.72 -12.42
N ARG A 65 9.11 -9.65 -12.20
CA ARG A 65 8.00 -9.93 -13.13
C ARG A 65 6.65 -9.43 -12.61
N LEU A 66 6.57 -9.09 -11.32
CA LEU A 66 5.36 -8.64 -10.64
C LEU A 66 5.71 -7.51 -9.68
N THR A 67 4.92 -6.44 -9.71
CA THR A 67 4.97 -5.36 -8.71
C THR A 67 3.56 -5.12 -8.21
N ILE A 68 3.38 -5.27 -6.90
CA ILE A 68 2.13 -4.99 -6.20
C ILE A 68 2.31 -3.66 -5.48
N LEU A 69 1.50 -2.67 -5.85
CA LEU A 69 1.44 -1.37 -5.22
C LEU A 69 0.26 -1.40 -4.26
N ASP A 70 0.55 -1.50 -2.97
CA ASP A 70 -0.47 -1.38 -1.94
C ASP A 70 -0.75 0.09 -1.64
N GLU A 71 -2.00 0.41 -1.34
CA GLU A 71 -2.49 1.76 -1.05
C GLU A 71 -2.16 2.81 -2.15
N VAL A 72 -2.51 2.51 -3.40
CA VAL A 72 -2.33 3.44 -4.54
C VAL A 72 -3.07 4.77 -4.34
N HIS A 73 -4.07 4.83 -3.45
CA HIS A 73 -4.71 6.07 -3.05
C HIS A 73 -3.77 7.10 -2.41
N LEU A 74 -2.57 6.68 -1.97
CA LEU A 74 -1.49 7.57 -1.54
C LEU A 74 -0.91 8.42 -2.68
N LEU A 75 -1.32 8.21 -3.94
CA LEU A 75 -1.09 9.17 -5.03
C LEU A 75 -1.59 10.58 -4.70
N HIS A 76 -2.59 10.72 -3.83
CA HIS A 76 -3.13 12.02 -3.42
C HIS A 76 -2.40 12.65 -2.22
N ASP A 77 -1.39 11.99 -1.67
CA ASP A 77 -0.62 12.44 -0.51
C ASP A 77 0.78 12.93 -0.93
N ASP A 78 1.56 13.46 0.01
CA ASP A 78 2.95 13.93 -0.19
C ASP A 78 3.89 12.81 -0.72
N ARG A 79 3.47 11.55 -0.57
CA ARG A 79 4.17 10.35 -1.06
C ARG A 79 3.84 9.99 -2.52
N GLY A 80 2.81 10.62 -3.10
CA GLY A 80 2.37 10.38 -4.47
C GLY A 80 3.48 10.49 -5.53
N PRO A 81 4.34 11.53 -5.50
CA PRO A 81 5.43 11.68 -6.48
C PRO A 81 6.41 10.50 -6.49
N VAL A 82 6.59 9.81 -5.36
CA VAL A 82 7.45 8.62 -5.27
C VAL A 82 6.81 7.44 -5.99
N LEU A 83 5.52 7.21 -5.79
CA LEU A 83 4.75 6.18 -6.50
C LEU A 83 4.72 6.45 -8.01
N GLU A 84 4.48 7.71 -8.41
CA GLU A 84 4.54 8.15 -9.81
C GLU A 84 5.89 7.84 -10.45
N SER A 85 6.97 8.18 -9.75
CA SER A 85 8.33 7.91 -10.21
C SER A 85 8.61 6.42 -10.41
N ILE A 86 8.12 5.56 -9.52
CA ILE A 86 8.29 4.10 -9.60
C ILE A 86 7.51 3.53 -10.78
N VAL A 87 6.25 3.91 -10.94
CA VAL A 87 5.39 3.42 -12.02
C VAL A 87 5.92 3.88 -13.37
N ALA A 88 6.22 5.17 -13.52
CA ALA A 88 6.76 5.73 -14.76
C ALA A 88 8.08 5.05 -15.16
N ARG A 89 8.97 4.78 -14.19
CA ARG A 89 10.23 4.08 -14.42
C ARG A 89 10.01 2.63 -14.82
N THR A 90 9.05 1.95 -14.20
CA THR A 90 8.70 0.56 -14.53
C THR A 90 8.12 0.46 -15.93
N ILE A 91 7.17 1.34 -16.30
CA ILE A 91 6.59 1.39 -17.65
C ILE A 91 7.67 1.70 -18.70
N ARG A 92 8.49 2.73 -18.46
CA ARG A 92 9.59 3.07 -19.35
C ARG A 92 10.57 1.91 -19.52
N HIS A 93 10.86 1.19 -18.43
CA HIS A 93 11.71 0.01 -18.49
C HIS A 93 11.11 -1.06 -19.38
N MET A 94 9.82 -1.38 -19.21
CA MET A 94 9.10 -2.34 -20.05
C MET A 94 9.11 -1.95 -21.53
N GLU A 95 8.94 -0.67 -21.85
CA GLU A 95 8.99 -0.16 -23.22
C GLU A 95 10.40 -0.30 -23.83
N GLN A 96 11.45 -0.06 -23.04
CA GLN A 96 12.83 -0.14 -23.49
C GLN A 96 13.35 -1.57 -23.67
N THR A 97 13.00 -2.48 -22.76
CA THR A 97 13.51 -3.86 -22.76
C THR A 97 12.58 -4.85 -23.44
N GLN A 98 11.32 -4.46 -23.70
CA GLN A 98 10.23 -5.35 -24.12
C GLN A 98 9.92 -6.46 -23.11
N GLU A 99 10.45 -6.35 -21.88
CA GLU A 99 10.16 -7.27 -20.79
C GLU A 99 8.95 -6.78 -20.00
N LYS A 100 7.85 -7.54 -20.04
CA LYS A 100 6.62 -7.15 -19.35
C LYS A 100 6.73 -7.41 -17.84
N ILE A 101 6.34 -6.41 -17.05
CA ILE A 101 6.17 -6.49 -15.61
C ILE A 101 4.68 -6.33 -15.33
N ARG A 102 4.09 -7.26 -14.56
CA ARG A 102 2.69 -7.16 -14.14
C ARG A 102 2.59 -6.14 -13.01
N LEU A 103 1.81 -5.09 -13.23
CA LEU A 103 1.44 -4.13 -12.17
C LEU A 103 0.09 -4.52 -11.58
N ILE A 104 0.01 -4.58 -10.25
CA ILE A 104 -1.24 -4.74 -9.50
C ILE A 104 -1.34 -3.56 -8.54
N GLY A 105 -2.38 -2.74 -8.67
CA GLY A 105 -2.68 -1.66 -7.73
C GLY A 105 -3.80 -2.07 -6.79
N LEU A 106 -3.54 -2.02 -5.49
CA LEU A 106 -4.56 -2.13 -4.45
C LEU A 106 -4.84 -0.74 -3.90
N SER A 107 -6.11 -0.39 -3.70
CA SER A 107 -6.49 0.95 -3.30
C SER A 107 -7.80 0.92 -2.52
N ALA A 108 -7.94 1.88 -1.60
CA ALA A 108 -9.25 2.31 -1.13
C ALA A 108 -10.07 2.89 -2.30
N THR A 109 -11.37 3.07 -2.07
CA THR A 109 -12.28 3.71 -3.03
C THR A 109 -11.82 5.12 -3.35
N LEU A 110 -11.46 5.37 -4.61
CA LEU A 110 -11.05 6.67 -5.14
C LEU A 110 -12.10 7.18 -6.13
N PRO A 111 -12.43 8.48 -6.14
CA PRO A 111 -13.33 9.04 -7.17
C PRO A 111 -12.70 8.98 -8.57
N ASN A 112 -11.38 9.11 -8.68
CA ASN A 112 -10.60 9.13 -9.92
C ASN A 112 -9.93 7.78 -10.26
N TYR A 113 -10.57 6.66 -9.89
CA TYR A 113 -10.01 5.31 -10.10
C TYR A 113 -9.76 4.96 -11.58
N ILE A 114 -10.49 5.58 -12.52
CA ILE A 114 -10.29 5.42 -13.97
C ILE A 114 -8.94 6.02 -14.41
N ASP A 115 -8.58 7.18 -13.87
CA ASP A 115 -7.30 7.84 -14.17
C ASP A 115 -6.14 7.02 -13.61
N VAL A 116 -6.30 6.48 -12.40
CA VAL A 116 -5.32 5.56 -11.78
C VAL A 116 -5.17 4.29 -12.61
N ALA A 117 -6.26 3.71 -13.12
CA ALA A 117 -6.21 2.55 -14.00
C ALA A 117 -5.43 2.87 -15.29
N THR A 118 -5.70 4.02 -15.90
CA THR A 118 -5.00 4.50 -17.09
C THR A 118 -3.50 4.71 -16.84
N PHE A 119 -3.17 5.34 -15.70
CA PHE A 119 -1.80 5.56 -15.23
C PHE A 119 -1.02 4.25 -15.05
N LEU A 120 -1.67 3.20 -14.50
CA LEU A 120 -1.10 1.86 -14.34
C LEU A 120 -1.14 0.99 -15.60
N ARG A 121 -1.62 1.53 -16.74
CA ARG A 121 -1.84 0.79 -18.00
C ARG A 121 -2.80 -0.41 -17.85
N VAL A 122 -3.75 -0.31 -16.93
CA VAL A 122 -4.79 -1.31 -16.71
C VAL A 122 -5.86 -1.17 -17.79
N LYS A 123 -6.25 -2.31 -18.37
CA LYS A 123 -7.38 -2.39 -19.30
C LYS A 123 -8.70 -2.40 -18.51
N PRO A 124 -9.59 -1.40 -18.68
CA PRO A 124 -10.79 -1.28 -17.84
C PRO A 124 -11.75 -2.46 -17.91
N ASP A 125 -11.81 -3.14 -19.06
CA ASP A 125 -12.70 -4.27 -19.34
C ASP A 125 -12.33 -5.56 -18.60
N ILE A 126 -11.06 -5.75 -18.27
CA ILE A 126 -10.56 -7.02 -17.69
C ILE A 126 -9.76 -6.86 -16.40
N GLY A 127 -9.26 -5.66 -16.11
CA GLY A 127 -8.29 -5.43 -15.04
C GLY A 127 -8.70 -4.38 -14.02
N LEU A 128 -9.78 -3.63 -14.27
CA LEU A 128 -10.26 -2.61 -13.35
C LEU A 128 -11.44 -3.16 -12.54
N PHE A 129 -11.25 -3.22 -11.22
CA PHE A 129 -12.28 -3.64 -10.29
C PHE A 129 -12.54 -2.49 -9.31
N HIS A 130 -13.80 -2.06 -9.23
CA HIS A 130 -14.24 -1.01 -8.32
C HIS A 130 -15.33 -1.56 -7.40
N PHE A 131 -15.05 -1.54 -6.09
CA PHE A 131 -15.96 -2.02 -5.06
C PHE A 131 -16.26 -0.85 -4.13
N ASP A 132 -17.53 -0.45 -4.03
CA ASP A 132 -17.93 0.63 -3.12
C ASP A 132 -18.01 0.13 -1.65
N GLY A 133 -18.43 1.01 -0.75
CA GLY A 133 -18.53 0.68 0.68
C GLY A 133 -19.47 -0.49 1.01
N SER A 134 -20.38 -0.87 0.10
CA SER A 134 -21.30 -1.99 0.30
C SER A 134 -20.63 -3.37 0.24
N TYR A 135 -19.45 -3.46 -0.38
CA TYR A 135 -18.69 -4.71 -0.49
C TYR A 135 -17.83 -5.01 0.75
N ARG A 136 -17.84 -4.15 1.78
CA ARG A 136 -17.12 -4.45 3.02
C ARG A 136 -17.72 -5.72 3.66
N PRO A 137 -16.88 -6.73 3.98
CA PRO A 137 -17.38 -7.99 4.54
C PRO A 137 -18.09 -7.81 5.89
N CYS A 138 -17.71 -6.76 6.63
CA CYS A 138 -18.45 -6.26 7.77
C CYS A 138 -18.89 -4.82 7.46
N PRO A 139 -20.20 -4.55 7.27
CA PRO A 139 -20.71 -3.20 7.04
C PRO A 139 -20.30 -2.25 8.16
N LEU A 140 -19.86 -1.05 7.80
CA LEU A 140 -19.40 -0.05 8.76
C LEU A 140 -20.48 1.03 8.93
N LYS A 141 -21.03 1.14 10.15
CA LYS A 141 -21.81 2.32 10.54
C LYS A 141 -20.85 3.47 10.83
N GLN A 142 -21.05 4.62 10.20
CA GLN A 142 -20.23 5.81 10.42
C GLN A 142 -21.03 6.89 11.14
N GLU A 143 -20.43 7.53 12.15
CA GLU A 143 -21.00 8.66 12.88
C GLU A 143 -19.95 9.78 12.93
N PHE A 144 -20.32 11.00 12.52
CA PHE A 144 -19.45 12.17 12.51
C PHE A 144 -19.93 13.17 13.55
N ILE A 145 -19.10 13.45 14.57
CA ILE A 145 -19.45 14.37 15.66
C ILE A 145 -18.63 15.64 15.51
N GLY A 146 -19.24 16.68 14.95
CA GLY A 146 -18.61 17.98 14.78
C GLY A 146 -18.61 18.78 16.08
N VAL A 147 -17.44 18.98 16.70
CA VAL A 147 -17.30 19.85 17.86
C VAL A 147 -17.14 21.31 17.41
N THR A 148 -18.16 22.13 17.69
CA THR A 148 -18.26 23.52 17.21
C THR A 148 -17.57 24.55 18.11
N GLU A 149 -17.02 24.12 19.26
CA GLU A 149 -16.36 25.00 20.23
C GLU A 149 -15.06 25.60 19.66
N LYS A 150 -14.93 26.93 19.81
CA LYS A 150 -13.82 27.70 19.25
C LYS A 150 -12.58 27.64 20.15
N LYS A 151 -12.77 27.66 21.47
CA LYS A 151 -11.65 27.65 22.43
C LYS A 151 -11.03 26.25 22.49
N ALA A 152 -9.73 26.14 22.19
CA ALA A 152 -9.03 24.86 22.10
C ALA A 152 -9.18 23.98 23.34
N ILE A 153 -9.05 24.55 24.54
CA ILE A 153 -9.19 23.81 25.81
C ILE A 153 -10.60 23.24 25.97
N LYS A 154 -11.63 24.06 25.71
CA LYS A 154 -13.03 23.61 25.80
C LYS A 154 -13.36 22.58 24.73
N ARG A 155 -12.87 22.76 23.50
CA ARG A 155 -13.01 21.78 22.42
C ARG A 155 -12.41 20.43 22.81
N PHE A 156 -11.24 20.42 23.43
CA PHE A 156 -10.61 19.20 23.94
C PHE A 156 -11.46 18.52 25.04
N GLN A 157 -11.99 19.29 25.98
CA GLN A 157 -12.88 18.76 27.02
C GLN A 157 -14.14 18.12 26.43
N VAL A 158 -14.79 18.81 25.48
CA VAL A 158 -15.97 18.29 24.79
C VAL A 158 -15.63 17.04 23.98
N MET A 159 -14.49 17.00 23.29
CA MET A 159 -14.04 15.78 22.58
C MET A 159 -13.87 14.59 23.53
N ASN A 160 -13.30 14.80 24.72
CA ASN A 160 -13.14 13.73 25.71
C ASN A 160 -14.49 13.24 26.25
N GLU A 161 -15.40 14.17 26.57
CA GLU A 161 -16.75 13.84 27.04
C GLU A 161 -17.52 13.04 25.97
N VAL A 162 -17.52 13.50 24.73
CA VAL A 162 -18.14 12.79 23.60
C VAL A 162 -17.53 11.41 23.41
N THR A 163 -16.21 11.28 23.49
CA THR A 163 -15.52 10.00 23.36
C THR A 163 -15.94 9.05 24.47
N TYR A 164 -15.98 9.52 25.72
CA TYR A 164 -16.45 8.74 26.86
C TYR A 164 -17.88 8.23 26.65
N LEU A 165 -18.81 9.11 26.26
CA LEU A 165 -20.20 8.75 26.01
C LEU A 165 -20.33 7.70 24.90
N LYS A 166 -19.60 7.86 23.80
CA LYS A 166 -19.62 6.93 22.66
C LYS A 166 -19.03 5.57 23.01
N VAL A 167 -17.96 5.54 23.81
CA VAL A 167 -17.40 4.29 24.32
C VAL A 167 -18.39 3.60 25.25
N MET A 168 -18.98 4.32 26.21
CA MET A 168 -19.97 3.76 27.14
C MET A 168 -21.23 3.26 26.44
N GLU A 169 -21.62 3.88 25.32
CA GLU A 169 -22.75 3.41 24.50
C GLU A 169 -22.50 2.01 23.90
N GLN A 170 -21.25 1.67 23.59
CA GLN A 170 -20.88 0.42 22.90
C GLN A 170 -20.28 -0.62 23.85
N ALA A 171 -19.67 -0.19 24.95
CA ALA A 171 -19.10 -1.07 25.96
C ALA A 171 -20.20 -2.00 26.54
N GLY A 172 -19.90 -3.30 26.59
CA GLY A 172 -20.80 -4.32 27.15
C GLY A 172 -21.91 -4.82 26.21
N LYS A 173 -22.06 -4.28 24.99
CA LYS A 173 -23.10 -4.76 24.04
C LYS A 173 -22.69 -6.00 23.24
N ASN A 174 -21.39 -6.20 23.01
CA ASN A 174 -20.83 -7.30 22.21
C ASN A 174 -19.67 -8.01 22.93
N GLN A 175 -19.68 -8.02 24.27
CA GLN A 175 -18.69 -8.76 25.09
C GLN A 175 -19.11 -10.21 25.30
#